data_AF-A0A7W5Z499-F1
#
_entry.id   AF-A0A7W5Z499-F1
#
_cell.length_a   1.000
_cell.length_b   1.000
_cell.length_c   1.000
_cell.angle_alpha   90.00
_cell.angle_beta   90.00
_cell.angle_gamma   90.00
#
_symmetry.space_group_name_H-M   'P 1'
#
loop_
_entity.id
_entity.type
_entity.pdbx_description
1 polymer ?
#
loop_
_entity_poly.entity_id
_entity_poly.type
_entity_poly.pdbx_seq_one_letter_code
_entity_poly.pdbx_strand_id
1 'polypeptide(L)'
;MNKQQRALQAEAPANDAFIEDIVACLRAGKSVRKELPDGGRLHVDRPLPFLCVHIFDKKRDSAADDVASAHASYLIARDLKEAAPLIEAVGTVMQERFGAFIVMSVGERKNDIFLTDASPYLPPYEMFVSASDEPQTRDARRVFVRAIQAAEVRFRTPLIAWPEPDRDPLTALQRAGVRWPCIAVRFAPIYRQPESGASYPELRQRLIANVVDACLQAYEAFASNTGAFTVTSHRAFGRKAFIDAVRRLDRSIDDIVSSFDFLPTLTPINAGQAWTEFRKSLYREPPRFYYRPLAVDIEAQKRKLYAVSFEHLEDPVLYQLFREKQQEVDLQLTMLAAMHTPRFTEFSRALYGPVEKELKALAEAILTALPPRTRAQREKAETANRDTVAEAARAMIGAYREKMPEFNASVEIRSDLPAGLMVTGSRLLVASATTVDSNRLHALLCHEVGVHLLTYFNGSVQGLRLFRTGLSGYEGVQEGLAVLAEYLAGGMTRERLRLIAGRVVGCAAMLDGATFDETYSLLTSTHGFEASVAFGIALRIYRGGGLSKDAIYLRGLTEILAHLRAGGALSPFWMGKIAARHFPVMQELALRGLLRQPAVTPFFLASAEAKQRLRAVRDGLEITDMAV
;
A
#
# COMPACT_ATOMS: atom_id res chain seq x y z
N MET A 1 -14.92 -9.35 35.20
CA MET A 1 -14.76 -10.82 35.37
C MET A 1 -13.29 -11.15 35.41
N ASN A 2 -12.87 -11.83 36.48
CA ASN A 2 -11.48 -11.87 36.95
C ASN A 2 -10.59 -12.81 36.10
N LYS A 3 -9.30 -12.48 35.92
CA LYS A 3 -8.33 -13.26 35.10
C LYS A 3 -8.22 -14.73 35.53
N GLN A 4 -8.46 -15.04 36.79
CA GLN A 4 -8.49 -16.40 37.34
C GLN A 4 -9.71 -17.22 36.90
N GLN A 5 -10.87 -16.61 36.62
CA GLN A 5 -12.03 -17.32 36.09
C GLN A 5 -11.89 -17.67 34.60
N ARG A 6 -11.04 -16.95 33.85
CA ARG A 6 -10.67 -17.33 32.47
C ARG A 6 -9.68 -18.50 32.41
N ALA A 7 -8.86 -18.69 33.44
CA ALA A 7 -7.89 -19.78 33.52
C ALA A 7 -8.54 -21.13 33.87
N LEU A 8 -9.69 -21.12 34.55
CA LEU A 8 -10.40 -22.34 34.98
C LEU A 8 -11.35 -22.94 33.93
N GLN A 9 -11.43 -22.38 32.72
CA GLN A 9 -12.19 -22.94 31.58
C GLN A 9 -11.28 -23.62 30.52
N ALA A 10 -9.98 -23.76 30.78
CA ALA A 10 -8.98 -24.08 29.74
C ALA A 10 -8.52 -25.56 29.67
N GLU A 11 -9.14 -26.49 30.38
CA GLU A 11 -8.63 -27.88 30.47
C GLU A 11 -9.72 -28.95 30.35
N ALA A 12 -10.51 -28.94 29.28
CA ALA A 12 -11.33 -30.10 28.93
C ALA A 12 -11.05 -30.56 27.49
N PRO A 13 -10.94 -31.88 27.22
CA PRO A 13 -11.01 -32.38 25.84
C PRO A 13 -12.30 -31.90 25.18
N ALA A 14 -12.40 -31.96 23.86
CA ALA A 14 -13.60 -31.61 23.10
C ALA A 14 -14.79 -32.50 23.55
N ASN A 15 -15.44 -32.08 24.64
CA ASN A 15 -16.60 -32.74 25.24
C ASN A 15 -17.84 -32.35 24.42
N ASP A 16 -18.90 -33.15 24.44
CA ASP A 16 -20.07 -32.93 23.55
C ASP A 16 -20.64 -31.51 23.65
N ALA A 17 -20.72 -30.94 24.86
CA ALA A 17 -21.16 -29.57 25.10
C ALA A 17 -20.29 -28.48 24.42
N PHE A 18 -18.99 -28.74 24.26
CA PHE A 18 -18.07 -27.82 23.55
C PHE A 18 -18.33 -27.84 22.05
N ILE A 19 -18.58 -29.02 21.48
CA ILE A 19 -18.93 -29.20 20.07
C ILE A 19 -20.30 -28.59 19.77
N GLU A 20 -21.28 -28.80 20.66
CA GLU A 20 -22.63 -28.21 20.53
C GLU A 20 -22.59 -26.67 20.49
N ASP A 21 -21.77 -26.03 21.32
CA ASP A 21 -21.61 -24.57 21.30
C ASP A 21 -20.98 -24.07 19.98
N ILE A 22 -20.00 -24.80 19.43
CA ILE A 22 -19.43 -24.52 18.11
C ILE A 22 -20.51 -24.60 17.03
N VAL A 23 -21.27 -25.71 17.01
CA VAL A 23 -22.35 -25.92 16.03
C VAL A 23 -23.42 -24.83 16.14
N ALA A 24 -23.82 -24.47 17.35
CA ALA A 24 -24.79 -23.40 17.59
C ALA A 24 -24.29 -22.04 17.07
N CYS A 25 -23.03 -21.70 17.32
CA CYS A 25 -22.40 -20.48 16.79
C CYS A 25 -22.36 -20.47 15.26
N LEU A 26 -21.95 -21.58 14.63
CA LEU A 26 -21.86 -21.70 13.18
C LEU A 26 -23.23 -21.61 12.50
N ARG A 27 -24.26 -22.27 13.06
CA ARG A 27 -25.64 -22.18 12.57
C ARG A 27 -26.21 -20.77 12.69
N ALA A 28 -25.87 -20.07 13.77
CA ALA A 28 -26.22 -18.65 13.93
C ALA A 28 -25.41 -17.70 13.03
N GLY A 29 -24.45 -18.22 12.24
CA GLY A 29 -23.57 -17.42 11.39
C GLY A 29 -22.57 -16.54 12.15
N LYS A 30 -22.35 -16.82 13.43
CA LYS A 30 -21.38 -16.10 14.28
C LYS A 30 -19.97 -16.67 14.07
N SER A 31 -18.96 -15.83 14.35
CA SER A 31 -17.57 -16.29 14.32
C SER A 31 -17.29 -17.24 15.48
N VAL A 32 -16.47 -18.25 15.23
CA VAL A 32 -16.00 -19.23 16.22
C VAL A 32 -14.52 -18.99 16.48
N ARG A 33 -14.16 -18.85 17.76
CA ARG A 33 -12.77 -18.75 18.22
C ARG A 33 -12.64 -19.58 19.48
N LYS A 34 -12.01 -20.74 19.37
CA LYS A 34 -11.84 -21.69 20.48
C LYS A 34 -10.39 -22.12 20.57
N GLU A 35 -9.83 -21.99 21.76
CA GLU A 35 -8.54 -22.59 22.12
C GLU A 35 -8.79 -24.07 22.47
N LEU A 36 -7.84 -24.92 22.09
CA LEU A 36 -7.80 -26.35 22.34
C LEU A 36 -6.55 -26.67 23.19
N PRO A 37 -6.49 -27.86 23.82
CA PRO A 37 -5.30 -28.35 24.51
C PRO A 37 -4.00 -28.19 23.72
N ASP A 38 -2.89 -28.07 24.45
CA ASP A 38 -1.54 -27.92 23.89
C ASP A 38 -1.40 -26.75 22.89
N GLY A 39 -2.31 -25.79 23.00
CA GLY A 39 -2.37 -24.58 22.19
C GLY A 39 -3.11 -24.75 20.86
N GLY A 40 -3.72 -25.90 20.55
CA GLY A 40 -4.55 -26.01 19.35
C GLY A 40 -5.61 -24.90 19.26
N ARG A 41 -6.12 -24.61 18.07
CA ARG A 41 -7.11 -23.54 17.87
C ARG A 41 -8.05 -23.89 16.74
N LEU A 42 -9.34 -23.72 16.98
CA LEU A 42 -10.37 -23.69 15.94
C LEU A 42 -10.80 -22.23 15.72
N HIS A 43 -10.75 -21.80 14.48
CA HIS A 43 -11.16 -20.46 14.11
C HIS A 43 -11.97 -20.47 12.82
N VAL A 44 -13.17 -19.91 12.89
CA VAL A 44 -14.04 -19.69 11.75
C VAL A 44 -14.49 -18.23 11.81
N ASP A 45 -13.89 -17.38 10.99
CA ASP A 45 -14.22 -15.95 10.88
C ASP A 45 -15.66 -15.77 10.38
N ARG A 46 -16.02 -16.56 9.38
CA ARG A 46 -17.37 -16.67 8.83
C ARG A 46 -17.59 -18.05 8.20
N PRO A 47 -18.84 -18.46 8.01
CA PRO A 47 -19.18 -19.68 7.29
C PRO A 47 -18.64 -19.64 5.85
N LEU A 48 -17.86 -20.66 5.51
CA LEU A 48 -17.20 -20.87 4.21
C LEU A 48 -17.25 -22.37 3.89
N PRO A 49 -17.28 -22.77 2.61
CA PRO A 49 -17.39 -24.17 2.21
C PRO A 49 -16.07 -24.96 2.38
N PHE A 50 -15.16 -24.50 3.27
CA PHE A 50 -13.88 -25.17 3.51
C PHE A 50 -13.39 -25.03 4.95
N LEU A 51 -12.47 -25.93 5.33
CA LEU A 51 -11.68 -25.84 6.56
C LEU A 51 -10.22 -26.21 6.27
N CYS A 52 -9.29 -25.30 6.56
CA CYS A 52 -7.86 -25.58 6.47
C CYS A 52 -7.37 -26.23 7.78
N VAL A 53 -6.73 -27.40 7.71
CA VAL A 53 -6.35 -28.18 8.89
C VAL A 53 -4.84 -28.36 8.94
N HIS A 54 -4.22 -28.04 10.07
CA HIS A 54 -2.85 -28.41 10.37
C HIS A 54 -2.80 -29.28 11.63
N ILE A 55 -2.12 -30.41 11.53
CA ILE A 55 -1.89 -31.30 12.68
C ILE A 55 -0.41 -31.22 13.01
N PHE A 56 -0.10 -30.68 14.19
CA PHE A 56 1.27 -30.45 14.63
C PHE A 56 1.74 -31.57 15.56
N ASP A 57 3.04 -31.85 15.54
CA ASP A 57 3.68 -32.86 16.40
C ASP A 57 4.01 -32.25 17.79
N LYS A 58 5.20 -31.68 17.96
CA LYS A 58 5.75 -31.22 19.24
C LYS A 58 6.18 -29.75 19.21
N LYS A 59 6.37 -29.19 18.02
CA LYS A 59 6.93 -27.85 17.83
C LYS A 59 5.91 -26.98 17.07
N ARG A 60 5.47 -25.92 17.74
CA ARG A 60 4.74 -24.80 17.13
C ARG A 60 5.77 -23.81 16.58
N ASP A 61 5.41 -23.02 15.57
CA ASP A 61 6.33 -22.28 14.66
C ASP A 61 6.89 -23.10 13.49
N SER A 62 5.97 -23.70 12.73
CA SER A 62 6.23 -24.22 11.38
C SER A 62 5.62 -23.27 10.35
N ALA A 63 6.10 -23.27 9.11
CA ALA A 63 5.43 -22.53 8.06
C ALA A 63 4.02 -23.08 7.78
N ALA A 64 3.74 -24.36 8.09
CA ALA A 64 2.40 -24.93 7.96
C ALA A 64 1.40 -24.39 8.99
N ASP A 65 1.87 -24.06 10.20
CA ASP A 65 1.09 -23.35 11.24
C ASP A 65 0.62 -21.97 10.73
N ASP A 66 1.55 -21.23 10.10
CA ASP A 66 1.25 -19.93 9.50
C ASP A 66 0.37 -20.04 8.25
N VAL A 67 0.58 -21.04 7.40
CA VAL A 67 -0.30 -21.31 6.24
C VAL A 67 -1.72 -21.59 6.73
N ALA A 68 -1.91 -22.46 7.73
CA ALA A 68 -3.23 -22.77 8.24
C ALA A 68 -3.89 -21.54 8.85
N SER A 69 -3.18 -20.85 9.75
CA SER A 69 -3.72 -19.68 10.45
C SER A 69 -3.99 -18.49 9.52
N ALA A 70 -3.32 -18.34 8.37
CA ALA A 70 -3.62 -17.31 7.37
C ALA A 70 -5.05 -17.40 6.79
N HIS A 71 -5.69 -18.57 6.85
CA HIS A 71 -7.03 -18.77 6.31
C HIS A 71 -8.13 -18.18 7.19
N ALA A 72 -9.31 -17.96 6.61
CA ALA A 72 -10.49 -17.47 7.33
C ALA A 72 -11.23 -18.57 8.13
N SER A 73 -11.03 -19.83 7.76
CA SER A 73 -11.58 -21.02 8.41
C SER A 73 -10.47 -22.04 8.54
N TYR A 74 -9.99 -22.29 9.77
CA TYR A 74 -8.91 -23.23 10.01
C TYR A 74 -8.98 -23.90 11.39
N LEU A 75 -8.31 -25.05 11.48
CA LEU A 75 -8.13 -25.86 12.67
C LEU A 75 -6.66 -26.25 12.80
N ILE A 76 -6.07 -25.95 13.95
CA ILE A 76 -4.72 -26.40 14.32
C ILE A 76 -4.89 -27.30 15.53
N ALA A 77 -4.50 -28.56 15.41
CA ALA A 77 -4.75 -29.59 16.43
C ALA A 77 -3.50 -30.42 16.67
N ARG A 78 -3.39 -31.01 17.86
CA ARG A 78 -2.23 -31.85 18.23
C ARG A 78 -2.25 -33.19 17.52
N ASP A 79 -3.43 -33.77 17.34
CA ASP A 79 -3.57 -35.06 16.68
C ASP A 79 -4.92 -35.21 15.98
N LEU A 80 -5.06 -36.32 15.25
CA LEU A 80 -6.28 -36.65 14.53
C LEU A 80 -7.47 -36.98 15.45
N LYS A 81 -7.23 -37.44 16.68
CA LYS A 81 -8.31 -37.77 17.63
C LYS A 81 -9.00 -36.49 18.10
N GLU A 82 -8.23 -35.43 18.31
CA GLU A 82 -8.74 -34.09 18.60
C GLU A 82 -9.35 -33.44 17.35
N ALA A 83 -8.71 -33.58 16.18
CA ALA A 83 -9.14 -32.88 14.98
C ALA A 83 -10.44 -33.45 14.36
N ALA A 84 -10.59 -34.77 14.29
CA ALA A 84 -11.66 -35.41 13.52
C ALA A 84 -13.08 -35.02 14.01
N PRO A 85 -13.40 -35.02 15.32
CA PRO A 85 -14.72 -34.60 15.80
C PRO A 85 -15.06 -33.15 15.45
N LEU A 86 -14.06 -32.26 15.50
CA LEU A 86 -14.23 -30.84 15.17
C LEU A 86 -14.42 -30.63 13.67
N ILE A 87 -13.67 -31.36 12.84
CA ILE A 87 -13.84 -31.36 11.38
C ILE A 87 -15.26 -31.83 11.03
N GLU A 88 -15.74 -32.88 11.68
CA GLU A 88 -17.08 -33.43 11.43
C GLU A 88 -18.19 -32.44 11.82
N ALA A 89 -18.06 -31.79 12.97
CA ALA A 89 -19.00 -30.78 13.44
C ALA A 89 -19.07 -29.57 12.49
N VAL A 90 -17.91 -29.02 12.10
CA VAL A 90 -17.84 -27.90 11.15
C VAL A 90 -18.37 -28.34 9.79
N GLY A 91 -17.92 -29.49 9.28
CA GLY A 91 -18.27 -30.00 7.97
C GLY A 91 -19.76 -30.25 7.82
N THR A 92 -20.42 -30.79 8.85
CA THR A 92 -21.87 -30.99 8.86
C THR A 92 -22.62 -29.68 8.66
N VAL A 93 -22.28 -28.64 9.43
CA VAL A 93 -22.95 -27.34 9.34
C VAL A 93 -22.66 -26.64 8.01
N MET A 94 -21.43 -26.72 7.50
CA MET A 94 -21.08 -26.11 6.22
C MET A 94 -21.73 -26.84 5.04
N GLN A 95 -21.82 -28.17 5.09
CA GLN A 95 -22.53 -28.99 4.10
C GLN A 95 -24.02 -28.66 4.07
N GLU A 96 -24.68 -28.55 5.24
CA GLU A 96 -26.08 -28.12 5.36
C GLU A 96 -26.30 -26.74 4.71
N ARG A 97 -25.34 -25.83 4.88
CA ARG A 97 -25.46 -24.44 4.44
C ARG A 97 -25.15 -24.20 2.97
N PHE A 98 -24.12 -24.86 2.45
CA PHE A 98 -23.57 -24.58 1.12
C PHE A 98 -23.77 -25.72 0.12
N GLY A 99 -24.23 -26.90 0.57
CA GLY A 99 -24.37 -28.09 -0.26
C GLY A 99 -23.05 -28.78 -0.64
N ALA A 100 -21.91 -28.19 -0.28
CA ALA A 100 -20.59 -28.80 -0.40
C ALA A 100 -19.64 -28.29 0.69
N PHE A 101 -18.66 -29.13 1.05
CA PHE A 101 -17.61 -28.80 2.01
C PHE A 101 -16.31 -29.53 1.65
N ILE A 102 -15.16 -28.86 1.80
CA ILE A 102 -13.83 -29.44 1.55
C ILE A 102 -12.87 -29.20 2.71
N VAL A 103 -12.05 -30.19 3.02
CA VAL A 103 -10.95 -30.10 3.99
C VAL A 103 -9.62 -29.94 3.25
N MET A 104 -8.79 -28.98 3.68
CA MET A 104 -7.45 -28.80 3.14
C MET A 104 -6.43 -29.05 4.25
N SER A 105 -5.79 -30.21 4.25
CA SER A 105 -4.77 -30.56 5.23
C SER A 105 -3.39 -30.06 4.81
N VAL A 106 -2.82 -29.10 5.53
CA VAL A 106 -1.48 -28.56 5.27
C VAL A 106 -0.48 -29.04 6.32
N GLY A 107 0.77 -29.27 5.91
CA GLY A 107 1.83 -29.71 6.80
C GLY A 107 3.21 -29.63 6.17
N GLU A 108 4.23 -29.84 6.98
CA GLU A 108 5.63 -29.91 6.52
C GLU A 108 6.09 -31.36 6.41
N ARG A 109 7.05 -31.61 5.53
CA ARG A 109 7.85 -32.85 5.57
C ARG A 109 8.89 -32.73 6.67
N LYS A 110 9.34 -33.88 7.20
CA LYS A 110 10.41 -33.92 8.22
C LYS A 110 11.72 -33.37 7.70
N ASN A 111 12.07 -33.73 6.46
CA ASN A 111 13.33 -33.38 5.83
C ASN A 111 13.08 -32.75 4.46
N ASP A 112 14.02 -31.91 4.07
CA ASP A 112 14.19 -31.43 2.70
C ASP A 112 15.27 -32.28 2.01
N ILE A 113 15.22 -32.36 0.69
CA ILE A 113 16.32 -32.95 -0.10
C ILE A 113 17.33 -31.83 -0.34
N PHE A 114 18.48 -31.92 0.32
CA PHE A 114 19.52 -30.89 0.30
C PHE A 114 20.42 -30.99 -0.94
N LEU A 115 21.11 -29.87 -1.22
CA LEU A 115 22.27 -29.85 -2.11
C LEU A 115 23.31 -30.88 -1.65
N THR A 116 23.86 -31.64 -2.57
CA THR A 116 25.23 -32.12 -2.43
C THR A 116 26.15 -30.96 -2.81
N ASP A 117 27.30 -30.80 -2.12
CA ASP A 117 28.27 -29.71 -2.33
C ASP A 117 28.79 -29.55 -3.78
N ALA A 118 28.41 -30.46 -4.69
CA ALA A 118 28.89 -30.54 -6.06
C ALA A 118 27.96 -29.93 -7.13
N SER A 119 26.77 -29.41 -6.78
CA SER A 119 25.84 -28.85 -7.78
C SER A 119 25.75 -27.31 -7.71
N PRO A 120 26.07 -26.58 -8.79
CA PRO A 120 25.86 -25.13 -8.85
C PRO A 120 24.38 -24.72 -8.99
N TYR A 121 23.46 -25.69 -9.12
CA TYR A 121 22.02 -25.46 -9.25
C TYR A 121 21.29 -25.75 -7.95
N LEU A 122 20.37 -24.86 -7.56
CA LEU A 122 19.42 -25.08 -6.49
C LEU A 122 18.43 -26.19 -6.91
N PRO A 123 18.46 -27.39 -6.29
CA PRO A 123 17.59 -28.49 -6.71
C PRO A 123 16.12 -28.14 -6.48
N PRO A 124 15.18 -28.73 -7.22
CA PRO A 124 13.77 -28.64 -6.89
C PRO A 124 13.49 -29.10 -5.45
N TYR A 125 12.40 -28.62 -4.86
CA TYR A 125 11.94 -29.10 -3.55
C TYR A 125 10.66 -29.91 -3.69
N GLU A 126 10.55 -30.99 -2.94
CA GLU A 126 9.37 -31.86 -3.06
C GLU A 126 8.17 -31.27 -2.33
N MET A 127 7.02 -31.31 -3.00
CA MET A 127 5.72 -31.05 -2.44
C MET A 127 4.79 -32.23 -2.76
N PHE A 128 4.29 -32.89 -1.73
CA PHE A 128 3.29 -33.95 -1.86
C PHE A 128 1.91 -33.33 -1.87
N VAL A 129 1.12 -33.65 -2.90
CA VAL A 129 -0.25 -33.17 -3.04
C VAL A 129 -1.15 -34.34 -3.43
N SER A 130 -2.01 -34.78 -2.52
CA SER A 130 -3.03 -35.83 -2.72
C SER A 130 -4.44 -35.24 -2.58
N ALA A 131 -5.44 -35.92 -3.16
CA ALA A 131 -6.85 -35.54 -3.06
C ALA A 131 -7.74 -36.77 -3.07
N SER A 132 -8.92 -36.67 -2.47
CA SER A 132 -9.99 -37.66 -2.59
C SER A 132 -10.56 -37.71 -4.01
N ASP A 133 -11.31 -38.78 -4.31
CA ASP A 133 -11.64 -39.19 -5.68
C ASP A 133 -12.70 -38.34 -6.38
N GLU A 134 -13.41 -37.46 -5.67
CA GLU A 134 -14.49 -36.68 -6.26
C GLU A 134 -13.95 -35.77 -7.38
N PRO A 135 -14.66 -35.66 -8.53
CA PRO A 135 -14.17 -34.88 -9.67
C PRO A 135 -13.83 -33.43 -9.33
N GLN A 136 -14.66 -32.78 -8.50
CA GLN A 136 -14.48 -31.39 -8.07
C GLN A 136 -13.24 -31.22 -7.20
N THR A 137 -12.94 -32.20 -6.33
CA THR A 137 -11.73 -32.22 -5.49
C THR A 137 -10.47 -32.41 -6.32
N ARG A 138 -10.51 -33.31 -7.31
CA ARG A 138 -9.40 -33.54 -8.24
C ARG A 138 -9.10 -32.30 -9.10
N ASP A 139 -10.13 -31.56 -9.51
CA ASP A 139 -9.94 -30.29 -10.20
C ASP A 139 -9.32 -29.22 -9.29
N ALA A 140 -9.84 -29.06 -8.07
CA ALA A 140 -9.28 -28.14 -7.08
C ALA A 140 -7.79 -28.43 -6.79
N ARG A 141 -7.42 -29.71 -6.69
CA ARG A 141 -6.01 -30.15 -6.60
C ARG A 141 -5.19 -29.73 -7.83
N ARG A 142 -5.72 -29.92 -9.03
CA ARG A 142 -5.03 -29.52 -10.28
C ARG A 142 -4.78 -28.01 -10.31
N VAL A 143 -5.77 -27.22 -9.89
CA VAL A 143 -5.64 -25.75 -9.77
C VAL A 143 -4.59 -25.38 -8.73
N PHE A 144 -4.59 -26.00 -7.55
CA PHE A 144 -3.55 -25.82 -6.53
C PHE A 144 -2.14 -26.05 -7.10
N VAL A 145 -1.93 -27.20 -7.75
CA VAL A 145 -0.64 -27.57 -8.33
C VAL A 145 -0.19 -26.55 -9.38
N ARG A 146 -1.10 -26.15 -10.26
CA ARG A 146 -0.81 -25.15 -11.29
C ARG A 146 -0.41 -23.81 -10.67
N ALA A 147 -1.10 -23.37 -9.62
CA ALA A 147 -0.79 -22.12 -8.91
C ALA A 147 0.61 -22.17 -8.29
N ILE A 148 0.97 -23.28 -7.63
CA ILE A 148 2.31 -23.48 -7.06
C ILE A 148 3.39 -23.47 -8.14
N GLN A 149 3.17 -24.12 -9.27
CA GLN A 149 4.13 -24.17 -10.38
C GLN A 149 4.26 -22.85 -11.15
N ALA A 150 3.19 -22.04 -11.20
CA ALA A 150 3.17 -20.75 -11.87
C ALA A 150 3.74 -19.62 -10.99
N ALA A 151 3.85 -19.82 -9.68
CA ALA A 151 4.43 -18.83 -8.78
C ALA A 151 5.88 -18.54 -9.20
N GLU A 152 6.20 -17.25 -9.35
CA GLU A 152 7.53 -16.81 -9.77
C GLU A 152 8.60 -17.39 -8.84
N VAL A 153 9.52 -18.18 -9.38
CA VAL A 153 10.52 -18.91 -8.59
C VAL A 153 11.79 -18.08 -8.49
N ARG A 154 12.08 -17.55 -7.31
CA ARG A 154 13.35 -16.82 -7.02
C ARG A 154 14.44 -17.72 -6.43
N PHE A 155 14.07 -18.87 -5.85
CA PHE A 155 14.98 -19.75 -5.10
C PHE A 155 14.95 -21.19 -5.63
N ARG A 156 13.93 -21.99 -5.27
CA ARG A 156 13.82 -23.41 -5.66
C ARG A 156 12.47 -23.69 -6.30
N THR A 157 12.47 -24.51 -7.34
CA THR A 157 11.24 -24.88 -8.06
C THR A 157 10.51 -26.01 -7.33
N PRO A 158 9.18 -25.96 -7.18
CA PRO A 158 8.42 -27.07 -6.63
C PRO A 158 8.42 -28.27 -7.58
N LEU A 159 8.74 -29.45 -7.04
CA LEU A 159 8.53 -30.74 -7.68
C LEU A 159 7.34 -31.43 -7.03
N ILE A 160 6.26 -31.60 -7.77
CA ILE A 160 5.07 -32.31 -7.28
C ILE A 160 5.37 -33.80 -7.29
N ALA A 161 5.33 -34.39 -6.11
CA ALA A 161 5.56 -35.82 -5.91
C ALA A 161 4.37 -36.46 -5.21
N TRP A 162 4.35 -37.79 -5.19
CA TRP A 162 3.26 -38.59 -4.65
C TRP A 162 3.73 -39.34 -3.40
N PRO A 163 3.00 -39.24 -2.28
CA PRO A 163 3.35 -40.02 -1.10
C PRO A 163 3.08 -41.51 -1.34
N GLU A 164 3.82 -42.38 -0.66
CA GLU A 164 3.41 -43.78 -0.51
C GLU A 164 2.05 -43.84 0.19
N PRO A 165 1.12 -44.74 -0.20
CA PRO A 165 -0.24 -44.78 0.34
C PRO A 165 -0.31 -44.82 1.88
N ASP A 166 0.57 -45.57 2.54
CA ASP A 166 0.60 -45.67 4.01
C ASP A 166 1.16 -44.43 4.72
N ARG A 167 1.82 -43.54 3.97
CA ARG A 167 2.38 -42.28 4.46
C ARG A 167 1.62 -41.06 3.96
N ASP A 168 0.54 -41.26 3.21
CA ASP A 168 -0.33 -40.18 2.73
C ASP A 168 -1.19 -39.65 3.89
N PRO A 169 -1.09 -38.35 4.23
CA PRO A 169 -1.94 -37.76 5.25
C PRO A 169 -3.44 -37.84 4.92
N LEU A 170 -3.81 -37.94 3.65
CA LEU A 170 -5.19 -38.17 3.22
C LEU A 170 -5.71 -39.50 3.78
N THR A 171 -4.93 -40.57 3.65
CA THR A 171 -5.29 -41.90 4.17
C THR A 171 -5.39 -41.88 5.69
N ALA A 172 -4.54 -41.12 6.38
CA ALA A 172 -4.62 -40.95 7.83
C ALA A 172 -5.92 -40.24 8.27
N LEU A 173 -6.33 -39.19 7.55
CA LEU A 173 -7.61 -38.51 7.80
C LEU A 173 -8.81 -39.43 7.57
N GLN A 174 -8.80 -40.21 6.49
CA GLN A 174 -9.85 -41.19 6.18
C GLN A 174 -9.94 -42.28 7.27
N ARG A 175 -8.79 -42.82 7.73
CA ARG A 175 -8.73 -43.79 8.84
C ARG A 175 -9.24 -43.20 10.16
N ALA A 176 -9.14 -41.88 10.35
CA ALA A 176 -9.67 -41.17 11.50
C ALA A 176 -11.18 -40.83 11.38
N GLY A 177 -11.85 -41.26 10.31
CA GLY A 177 -13.29 -41.06 10.10
C GLY A 177 -13.67 -39.74 9.42
N VAL A 178 -12.69 -38.99 8.89
CA VAL A 178 -12.99 -37.77 8.11
C VAL A 178 -13.54 -38.17 6.75
N ARG A 179 -14.86 -38.01 6.57
CA ARG A 179 -15.60 -38.40 5.36
C ARG A 179 -15.72 -37.32 4.28
N TRP A 180 -15.26 -36.10 4.58
CA TRP A 180 -15.39 -34.95 3.69
C TRP A 180 -14.36 -35.01 2.56
N PRO A 181 -14.69 -34.48 1.36
CA PRO A 181 -13.72 -34.23 0.30
C PRO A 181 -12.46 -33.56 0.87
N CYS A 182 -11.28 -34.06 0.53
CA CYS A 182 -10.05 -33.62 1.17
C CYS A 182 -8.89 -33.50 0.18
N ILE A 183 -8.09 -32.44 0.33
CA ILE A 183 -6.78 -32.27 -0.30
C ILE A 183 -5.74 -32.25 0.80
N ALA A 184 -4.66 -33.04 0.66
CA ALA A 184 -3.55 -33.02 1.59
C ALA A 184 -2.27 -32.52 0.90
N VAL A 185 -1.62 -31.53 1.52
CA VAL A 185 -0.41 -30.85 1.04
C VAL A 185 0.70 -31.01 2.06
N ARG A 186 1.86 -31.56 1.66
CA ARG A 186 3.08 -31.61 2.47
C ARG A 186 4.24 -31.01 1.70
N PHE A 187 4.77 -29.88 2.15
CA PHE A 187 5.92 -29.23 1.51
C PHE A 187 7.20 -29.43 2.30
N ALA A 188 8.33 -29.51 1.61
CA ALA A 188 9.65 -29.52 2.25
C ALA A 188 9.92 -28.19 3.00
N PRO A 189 10.52 -28.21 4.19
CA PRO A 189 10.81 -27.02 4.98
C PRO A 189 12.04 -26.27 4.45
N ILE A 190 12.01 -25.87 3.16
CA ILE A 190 13.15 -25.26 2.43
C ILE A 190 13.68 -23.97 3.05
N TYR A 191 12.90 -23.35 3.92
CA TYR A 191 13.29 -22.15 4.66
C TYR A 191 14.20 -22.46 5.84
N ARG A 192 14.41 -23.73 6.22
CA ARG A 192 15.33 -24.10 7.31
C ARG A 192 16.72 -24.36 6.76
N GLN A 193 17.72 -23.79 7.43
CA GLN A 193 19.12 -24.03 7.15
C GLN A 193 19.49 -25.47 7.54
N PRO A 194 20.20 -26.22 6.67
CA PRO A 194 20.53 -27.63 6.93
C PRO A 194 21.35 -27.83 8.21
N GLU A 195 22.33 -26.97 8.45
CA GLU A 195 23.33 -27.12 9.52
C GLU A 195 22.87 -26.51 10.84
N SER A 196 22.36 -25.28 10.80
CA SER A 196 22.02 -24.51 12.00
C SER A 196 20.56 -24.68 12.45
N GLY A 197 19.68 -25.16 11.56
CA GLY A 197 18.24 -25.16 11.77
C GLY A 197 17.59 -23.76 11.80
N ALA A 198 18.37 -22.70 11.56
CA ALA A 198 17.88 -21.32 11.51
C ALA A 198 16.98 -21.11 10.29
N SER A 199 16.07 -20.14 10.37
CA SER A 199 15.13 -19.84 9.28
C SER A 199 15.67 -18.78 8.33
N TYR A 200 15.54 -19.01 7.03
CA TYR A 200 15.60 -18.01 5.96
C TYR A 200 14.27 -17.24 5.93
N PRO A 201 14.18 -16.02 6.48
CA PRO A 201 12.88 -15.39 6.73
C PRO A 201 12.13 -15.01 5.44
N GLU A 202 12.85 -14.49 4.43
CA GLU A 202 12.25 -14.15 3.12
C GLU A 202 11.68 -15.39 2.42
N LEU A 203 12.43 -16.50 2.43
CA LEU A 203 11.99 -17.75 1.81
C LEU A 203 10.78 -18.34 2.54
N ARG A 204 10.78 -18.30 3.88
CA ARG A 204 9.62 -18.72 4.70
C ARG A 204 8.36 -17.95 4.33
N GLN A 205 8.46 -16.62 4.26
CA GLN A 205 7.31 -15.76 3.94
C GLN A 205 6.79 -15.98 2.51
N ARG A 206 7.69 -16.12 1.53
CA ARG A 206 7.29 -16.39 0.14
C ARG A 206 6.63 -17.77 0.00
N LEU A 207 7.16 -18.78 0.69
CA LEU A 207 6.55 -20.12 0.71
C LEU A 207 5.13 -20.07 1.29
N ILE A 208 4.94 -19.38 2.43
CA ILE A 208 3.62 -19.22 3.05
C ILE A 208 2.66 -18.52 2.10
N ALA A 209 3.06 -17.38 1.52
CA ALA A 209 2.23 -16.62 0.59
C ALA A 209 1.80 -17.45 -0.62
N ASN A 210 2.74 -18.19 -1.23
CA ASN A 210 2.47 -19.03 -2.39
C ASN A 210 1.51 -20.18 -2.06
N VAL A 211 1.70 -20.85 -0.93
CA VAL A 211 0.83 -21.97 -0.51
C VAL A 211 -0.56 -21.47 -0.15
N VAL A 212 -0.67 -20.35 0.57
CA VAL A 212 -1.97 -19.74 0.90
C VAL A 212 -2.72 -19.35 -0.36
N ASP A 213 -2.10 -18.63 -1.30
CA ASP A 213 -2.77 -18.23 -2.55
C ASP A 213 -3.21 -19.46 -3.37
N ALA A 214 -2.37 -20.49 -3.47
CA ALA A 214 -2.72 -21.74 -4.14
C ALA A 214 -3.90 -22.46 -3.45
N CYS A 215 -3.97 -22.48 -2.12
CA CYS A 215 -5.12 -23.00 -1.38
C CYS A 215 -6.38 -22.21 -1.70
N LEU A 216 -6.32 -20.87 -1.73
CA LEU A 216 -7.46 -20.01 -2.06
C LEU A 216 -7.99 -20.29 -3.48
N GLN A 217 -7.10 -20.45 -4.48
CA GLN A 217 -7.49 -20.83 -5.85
C GLN A 217 -8.15 -22.22 -5.89
N ALA A 218 -7.65 -23.17 -5.09
CA ALA A 218 -8.26 -24.50 -4.98
C ALA A 218 -9.68 -24.44 -4.40
N TYR A 219 -9.93 -23.61 -3.38
CA TYR A 219 -11.26 -23.42 -2.82
C TYR A 219 -12.22 -22.79 -3.82
N GLU A 220 -11.76 -21.81 -4.61
CA GLU A 220 -12.57 -21.21 -5.67
C GLU A 220 -12.98 -22.24 -6.73
N ALA A 221 -12.03 -23.05 -7.19
CA ALA A 221 -12.30 -24.12 -8.15
C ALA A 221 -13.31 -25.13 -7.59
N PHE A 222 -13.13 -25.56 -6.34
CA PHE A 222 -14.07 -26.46 -5.68
C PHE A 222 -15.47 -25.84 -5.54
N ALA A 223 -15.55 -24.61 -5.04
CA ALA A 223 -16.81 -23.92 -4.79
C ALA A 223 -17.57 -23.61 -6.10
N SER A 224 -16.86 -23.28 -7.17
CA SER A 224 -17.44 -23.03 -8.49
C SER A 224 -18.00 -24.31 -9.11
N ASN A 225 -17.26 -25.42 -9.04
CA ASN A 225 -17.69 -26.71 -9.58
C ASN A 225 -18.85 -27.36 -8.81
N THR A 226 -19.03 -26.98 -7.55
CA THR A 226 -20.11 -27.49 -6.69
C THR A 226 -21.31 -26.53 -6.61
N GLY A 227 -21.18 -25.30 -7.11
CA GLY A 227 -22.19 -24.25 -6.93
C GLY A 227 -22.32 -23.77 -5.48
N ALA A 228 -21.41 -24.14 -4.60
CA ALA A 228 -21.51 -23.92 -3.16
C ALA A 228 -21.30 -22.46 -2.75
N PHE A 229 -20.46 -21.74 -3.49
CA PHE A 229 -20.15 -20.34 -3.20
C PHE A 229 -19.55 -19.65 -4.43
N THR A 230 -20.13 -18.52 -4.84
CA THR A 230 -19.63 -17.75 -5.99
C THR A 230 -18.91 -16.49 -5.52
N VAL A 231 -17.68 -16.30 -5.99
CA VAL A 231 -16.88 -15.10 -5.74
C VAL A 231 -16.33 -14.55 -7.06
N THR A 232 -15.99 -13.27 -7.07
CA THR A 232 -15.35 -12.63 -8.24
C THR A 232 -13.84 -12.87 -8.30
N SER A 233 -13.24 -13.38 -7.23
CA SER A 233 -11.83 -13.75 -7.13
C SER A 233 -11.62 -14.69 -5.95
N HIS A 234 -10.73 -15.66 -6.10
CA HIS A 234 -10.28 -16.57 -5.04
C HIS A 234 -9.85 -15.88 -3.74
N ARG A 235 -9.31 -14.66 -3.83
CA ARG A 235 -8.87 -13.89 -2.65
C ARG A 235 -10.01 -13.50 -1.72
N ALA A 236 -11.26 -13.49 -2.21
CA ALA A 236 -12.44 -13.28 -1.38
C ALA A 236 -12.65 -14.37 -0.32
N PHE A 237 -11.96 -15.51 -0.39
CA PHE A 237 -11.95 -16.55 0.65
C PHE A 237 -11.04 -16.22 1.84
N GLY A 238 -10.24 -15.15 1.76
CA GLY A 238 -9.41 -14.64 2.85
C GLY A 238 -10.21 -14.02 4.01
N ARG A 239 -9.49 -13.64 5.08
CA ARG A 239 -10.08 -13.05 6.31
C ARG A 239 -10.79 -11.71 6.05
N LYS A 240 -11.86 -11.45 6.80
CA LYS A 240 -12.72 -10.26 6.67
C LYS A 240 -12.48 -9.17 7.71
N ALA A 241 -11.60 -9.39 8.68
CA ALA A 241 -11.30 -8.42 9.74
C ALA A 241 -9.81 -8.22 9.98
N PHE A 242 -9.41 -6.97 10.23
CA PHE A 242 -8.08 -6.66 10.76
C PHE A 242 -7.98 -7.11 12.22
N ILE A 243 -7.10 -8.07 12.49
CA ILE A 243 -6.80 -8.54 13.85
C ILE A 243 -6.07 -7.47 14.67
N ASP A 244 -6.11 -7.58 15.99
CA ASP A 244 -5.50 -6.59 16.89
C ASP A 244 -3.99 -6.44 16.70
N ALA A 245 -3.30 -7.51 16.29
CA ALA A 245 -1.87 -7.45 15.95
C ALA A 245 -1.60 -6.47 14.80
N VAL A 246 -2.36 -6.57 13.70
CA VAL A 246 -2.30 -5.63 12.56
C VAL A 246 -2.56 -4.20 13.04
N ARG A 247 -3.58 -3.99 13.86
CA ARG A 247 -3.95 -2.65 14.35
C ARG A 247 -2.88 -2.05 15.28
N ARG A 248 -2.18 -2.86 16.07
CA ARG A 248 -1.07 -2.40 16.92
C ARG A 248 0.15 -2.03 16.08
N LEU A 249 0.49 -2.86 15.10
CA LEU A 249 1.57 -2.60 14.15
C LEU A 249 1.30 -1.30 13.39
N ASP A 250 0.10 -1.16 12.83
CA ASP A 250 -0.37 0.03 12.10
C ASP A 250 -0.23 1.31 12.93
N ARG A 251 -0.69 1.30 14.19
CA ARG A 251 -0.52 2.44 15.10
C ARG A 251 0.95 2.74 15.38
N SER A 252 1.77 1.71 15.60
CA SER A 252 3.19 1.91 15.92
C SER A 252 3.94 2.59 14.77
N ILE A 253 3.66 2.19 13.52
CA ILE A 253 4.25 2.84 12.34
C ILE A 253 3.69 4.26 12.16
N ASP A 254 2.37 4.46 12.29
CA ASP A 254 1.75 5.78 12.16
C ASP A 254 2.23 6.78 13.23
N ASP A 255 2.47 6.33 14.46
CA ASP A 255 3.01 7.17 15.54
C ASP A 255 4.45 7.65 15.19
N ILE A 256 5.26 6.81 14.54
CA ILE A 256 6.61 7.19 14.05
C ILE A 256 6.50 8.18 12.88
N VAL A 257 5.66 7.89 11.88
CA VAL A 257 5.44 8.77 10.73
C VAL A 257 4.93 10.15 11.19
N SER A 258 4.07 10.17 12.21
CA SER A 258 3.50 11.41 12.76
C SER A 258 4.49 12.17 13.66
N SER A 259 5.63 11.58 14.02
CA SER A 259 6.62 12.20 14.91
C SER A 259 7.51 13.23 14.21
N PHE A 260 7.48 13.29 12.87
CA PHE A 260 8.26 14.26 12.10
C PHE A 260 7.48 14.76 10.88
N ASP A 261 7.62 16.06 10.60
CA ASP A 261 7.07 16.70 9.41
C ASP A 261 8.14 16.72 8.31
N PHE A 262 8.18 15.70 7.44
CA PHE A 262 9.25 15.52 6.44
C PHE A 262 9.44 16.75 5.54
N LEU A 263 8.41 17.16 4.79
CA LEU A 263 8.53 18.28 3.85
C LEU A 263 8.80 19.63 4.53
N PRO A 264 8.10 20.02 5.63
CA PRO A 264 8.45 21.22 6.36
C PRO A 264 9.91 21.24 6.85
N THR A 265 10.41 20.11 7.35
CA THR A 265 11.81 19.99 7.82
C THR A 265 12.81 20.24 6.70
N LEU A 266 12.55 19.72 5.50
CA LEU A 266 13.36 19.93 4.31
C LEU A 266 13.20 21.31 3.67
N THR A 267 12.35 22.19 4.20
CA THR A 267 12.02 23.46 3.55
C THR A 267 12.76 24.62 4.22
N PRO A 268 13.54 25.43 3.46
CA PRO A 268 14.28 26.55 4.01
C PRO A 268 13.37 27.60 4.65
N ILE A 269 13.79 28.17 5.79
CA ILE A 269 13.05 29.22 6.51
C ILE A 269 13.41 30.63 6.02
N ASN A 270 14.49 30.79 5.25
CA ASN A 270 15.02 32.08 4.83
C ASN A 270 14.84 32.36 3.32
N ALA A 271 13.84 31.76 2.67
CA ALA A 271 13.66 31.83 1.21
C ALA A 271 13.68 33.27 0.64
N GLY A 272 13.03 34.23 1.30
CA GLY A 272 13.00 35.64 0.86
C GLY A 272 14.35 36.36 1.00
N GLN A 273 15.10 36.06 2.06
CA GLN A 273 16.47 36.58 2.25
C GLN A 273 17.40 35.96 1.22
N ALA A 274 17.35 34.63 1.05
CA ALA A 274 18.13 33.89 0.07
C ALA A 274 17.93 34.43 -1.36
N TRP A 275 16.68 34.77 -1.72
CA TRP A 275 16.38 35.41 -3.00
C TRP A 275 17.03 36.79 -3.14
N THR A 276 16.98 37.61 -2.08
CA THR A 276 17.55 38.96 -2.08
C THR A 276 19.07 38.90 -2.24
N GLU A 277 19.74 37.98 -1.54
CA GLU A 277 21.18 37.76 -1.62
C GLU A 277 21.59 37.24 -3.01
N PHE A 278 20.86 36.25 -3.54
CA PHE A 278 21.09 35.70 -4.87
C PHE A 278 20.96 36.75 -5.99
N ARG A 279 20.00 37.67 -5.87
CA ARG A 279 19.89 38.81 -6.80
C ARG A 279 21.06 39.78 -6.67
N LYS A 280 21.52 40.07 -5.45
CA LYS A 280 22.65 40.97 -5.20
C LYS A 280 23.96 40.42 -5.77
N SER A 281 24.15 39.10 -5.76
CA SER A 281 25.29 38.44 -6.39
C SER A 281 25.17 38.34 -7.92
N LEU A 282 24.16 38.99 -8.53
CA LEU A 282 23.85 38.89 -9.96
C LEU A 282 23.68 37.44 -10.43
N TYR A 283 23.09 36.60 -9.56
CA TYR A 283 22.81 35.19 -9.80
C TYR A 283 24.05 34.29 -9.98
N ARG A 284 25.21 34.71 -9.46
CA ARG A 284 26.50 33.99 -9.64
C ARG A 284 26.94 33.16 -8.44
N GLU A 285 26.40 33.44 -7.26
CA GLU A 285 26.74 32.70 -6.04
C GLU A 285 25.52 31.93 -5.56
N PRO A 286 25.62 30.62 -5.29
CA PRO A 286 24.47 29.84 -4.83
C PRO A 286 23.94 30.37 -3.48
N PRO A 287 22.61 30.46 -3.30
CA PRO A 287 22.02 30.97 -2.08
C PRO A 287 22.32 30.08 -0.88
N ARG A 288 22.51 30.69 0.29
CA ARG A 288 22.63 29.96 1.56
C ARG A 288 21.24 29.69 2.13
N PHE A 289 20.90 28.42 2.31
CA PHE A 289 19.63 28.01 2.90
C PHE A 289 19.78 27.68 4.38
N TYR A 290 18.87 28.22 5.19
CA TYR A 290 18.76 27.93 6.61
C TYR A 290 17.53 27.06 6.87
N TYR A 291 17.69 26.09 7.76
CA TYR A 291 16.68 25.08 8.07
C TYR A 291 16.38 25.09 9.56
N ARG A 292 15.21 24.56 9.93
CA ARG A 292 14.86 24.39 11.34
C ARG A 292 15.74 23.28 11.93
N PRO A 293 16.15 23.40 13.20
CA PRO A 293 16.74 22.27 13.92
C PRO A 293 15.79 21.07 13.89
N LEU A 294 16.35 19.88 13.73
CA LEU A 294 15.60 18.64 13.79
C LEU A 294 15.05 18.45 15.21
N ALA A 295 13.72 18.39 15.34
CA ALA A 295 13.05 18.15 16.62
C ALA A 295 13.04 16.66 17.01
N VAL A 296 13.43 15.77 16.10
CA VAL A 296 13.37 14.32 16.28
C VAL A 296 14.77 13.72 16.36
N ASP A 297 14.98 12.81 17.30
CA ASP A 297 16.14 11.92 17.32
C ASP A 297 15.95 10.83 16.26
N ILE A 298 16.65 10.96 15.14
CA ILE A 298 16.54 10.06 13.99
C ILE A 298 16.89 8.63 14.36
N GLU A 299 17.98 8.43 15.11
CA GLU A 299 18.44 7.09 15.49
C GLU A 299 17.46 6.42 16.46
N ALA A 300 16.87 7.19 17.37
CA ALA A 300 15.80 6.67 18.23
C ALA A 300 14.54 6.29 17.43
N GLN A 301 14.15 7.07 16.42
CA GLN A 301 13.00 6.73 15.58
C GLN A 301 13.27 5.51 14.70
N LYS A 302 14.47 5.38 14.14
CA LYS A 302 14.88 4.16 13.40
C LYS A 302 14.84 2.92 14.30
N ARG A 303 15.39 3.00 15.52
CA ARG A 303 15.30 1.90 16.49
C ARG A 303 13.85 1.52 16.80
N LYS A 304 12.97 2.51 17.02
CA LYS A 304 11.52 2.25 17.21
C LYS A 304 10.89 1.59 15.98
N LEU A 305 11.23 2.05 14.78
CA LEU A 305 10.70 1.54 13.52
C LEU A 305 11.06 0.07 13.28
N TYR A 306 12.30 -0.33 13.59
CA TYR A 306 12.76 -1.71 13.46
C TYR A 306 12.39 -2.60 14.65
N ALA A 307 12.03 -2.01 15.80
CA ALA A 307 11.45 -2.74 16.93
C ALA A 307 9.97 -3.09 16.73
N VAL A 308 9.29 -2.55 15.70
CA VAL A 308 7.92 -2.93 15.36
C VAL A 308 7.90 -4.40 14.95
N SER A 309 7.28 -5.24 15.78
CA SER A 309 7.16 -6.67 15.52
C SER A 309 6.13 -6.95 14.42
N PHE A 310 6.56 -7.68 13.40
CA PHE A 310 5.71 -8.26 12.35
C PHE A 310 5.23 -9.67 12.71
N GLU A 311 5.54 -10.15 13.93
CA GLU A 311 5.11 -11.46 14.41
C GLU A 311 3.58 -11.52 14.48
N HIS A 312 3.00 -12.67 14.13
CA HIS A 312 1.56 -12.90 14.06
C HIS A 312 0.81 -12.10 12.98
N LEU A 313 1.53 -11.52 12.02
CA LEU A 313 0.92 -10.95 10.82
C LEU A 313 0.62 -12.07 9.82
N GLU A 314 -0.50 -12.75 10.06
CA GLU A 314 -0.90 -13.94 9.30
C GLU A 314 -1.36 -13.63 7.86
N ASP A 315 -1.58 -12.35 7.51
CA ASP A 315 -1.99 -11.92 6.16
C ASP A 315 -0.77 -11.48 5.33
N PRO A 316 -0.37 -12.26 4.29
CA PRO A 316 0.82 -11.95 3.49
C PRO A 316 0.73 -10.61 2.74
N VAL A 317 -0.47 -10.21 2.35
CA VAL A 317 -0.70 -8.94 1.63
C VAL A 317 -0.44 -7.77 2.56
N LEU A 318 -1.02 -7.79 3.77
CA LEU A 318 -0.76 -6.74 4.77
C LEU A 318 0.71 -6.72 5.21
N TYR A 319 1.33 -7.89 5.34
CA TYR A 319 2.77 -7.99 5.62
C TYR A 319 3.59 -7.20 4.60
N GLN A 320 3.39 -7.47 3.32
CA GLN A 320 4.13 -6.78 2.27
C GLN A 320 3.90 -5.26 2.31
N LEU A 321 2.66 -4.81 2.44
CA LEU A 321 2.34 -3.37 2.50
C LEU A 321 3.05 -2.66 3.66
N PHE A 322 3.08 -3.27 4.84
CA PHE A 322 3.75 -2.69 6.01
C PHE A 322 5.27 -2.75 5.91
N ARG A 323 5.84 -3.79 5.28
CA ARG A 323 7.28 -3.85 5.00
C ARG A 323 7.73 -2.75 4.04
N GLU A 324 6.97 -2.53 2.97
CA GLU A 324 7.21 -1.42 2.04
C GLU A 324 7.09 -0.06 2.74
N LYS A 325 6.10 0.10 3.63
CA LYS A 325 5.95 1.33 4.41
C LYS A 325 7.12 1.53 5.38
N GLN A 326 7.57 0.48 6.06
CA GLN A 326 8.74 0.54 6.95
C GLN A 326 9.99 1.02 6.20
N GLN A 327 10.23 0.49 4.99
CA GLN A 327 11.37 0.90 4.15
C GLN A 327 11.26 2.35 3.69
N GLU A 328 10.07 2.81 3.27
CA GLU A 328 9.85 4.21 2.90
C GLU A 328 10.16 5.16 4.07
N VAL A 329 9.70 4.82 5.28
CA VAL A 329 9.91 5.65 6.48
C VAL A 329 11.39 5.66 6.89
N ASP A 330 12.09 4.52 6.83
CA ASP A 330 13.54 4.48 7.07
C ASP A 330 14.29 5.36 6.06
N LEU A 331 13.89 5.33 4.78
CA LEU A 331 14.53 6.16 3.76
C LEU A 331 14.29 7.65 4.01
N GLN A 332 13.08 8.05 4.42
CA GLN A 332 12.80 9.43 4.83
C GLN A 332 13.65 9.87 6.04
N LEU A 333 13.75 9.03 7.07
CA LEU A 333 14.61 9.29 8.24
C LEU A 333 16.10 9.38 7.84
N THR A 334 16.54 8.53 6.90
CA THR A 334 17.89 8.56 6.34
C THR A 334 18.16 9.86 5.58
N MET A 335 17.20 10.33 4.78
CA MET A 335 17.29 11.63 4.10
C MET A 335 17.42 12.78 5.10
N LEU A 336 16.64 12.76 6.19
CA LEU A 336 16.75 13.77 7.25
C LEU A 336 18.15 13.76 7.91
N ALA A 337 18.75 12.59 8.13
CA ALA A 337 20.10 12.48 8.68
C ALA A 337 21.19 12.91 7.69
N ALA A 338 20.93 12.74 6.40
CA ALA A 338 21.86 13.08 5.33
C ALA A 338 21.72 14.53 4.82
N MET A 339 20.84 15.34 5.42
CA MET A 339 20.65 16.74 5.00
C MET A 339 21.99 17.48 4.90
N HIS A 340 22.12 18.28 3.84
CA HIS A 340 23.34 19.05 3.51
C HIS A 340 24.57 18.19 3.16
N THR A 341 24.40 16.89 2.94
CA THR A 341 25.46 16.02 2.43
C THR A 341 25.14 15.58 1.00
N PRO A 342 26.15 15.26 0.16
CA PRO A 342 25.91 14.74 -1.19
C PRO A 342 25.05 13.46 -1.22
N ARG A 343 25.04 12.68 -0.14
CA ARG A 343 24.22 11.47 -0.03
C ARG A 343 22.72 11.76 -0.04
N PHE A 344 22.29 12.98 0.34
CA PHE A 344 20.88 13.37 0.32
C PHE A 344 20.25 13.15 -1.06
N THR A 345 20.94 13.58 -2.12
CA THR A 345 20.48 13.47 -3.50
C THR A 345 20.28 12.02 -3.92
N GLU A 346 21.18 11.13 -3.51
CA GLU A 346 21.07 9.69 -3.83
C GLU A 346 19.91 9.03 -3.09
N PHE A 347 19.67 9.40 -1.82
CA PHE A 347 18.48 8.93 -1.10
C PHE A 347 17.19 9.53 -1.67
N SER A 348 17.21 10.77 -2.15
CA SER A 348 16.09 11.35 -2.89
C SER A 348 15.83 10.58 -4.18
N ARG A 349 16.87 10.21 -4.92
CA ARG A 349 16.76 9.38 -6.13
C ARG A 349 16.19 7.99 -5.81
N ALA A 350 16.57 7.40 -4.68
CA ALA A 350 16.01 6.13 -4.23
C ALA A 350 14.53 6.24 -3.84
N LEU A 351 14.10 7.35 -3.23
CA LEU A 351 12.71 7.54 -2.78
C LEU A 351 11.76 7.93 -3.93
N TYR A 352 12.20 8.84 -4.79
CA TYR A 352 11.35 9.45 -5.84
C TYR A 352 11.66 8.94 -7.26
N GLY A 353 12.66 8.06 -7.41
CA GLY A 353 13.14 7.58 -8.69
C GLY A 353 14.07 8.56 -9.41
N PRO A 354 14.70 8.11 -10.53
CA PRO A 354 15.44 8.98 -11.45
C PRO A 354 14.48 9.89 -12.23
N VAL A 355 14.99 10.79 -13.07
CA VAL A 355 14.18 11.41 -14.14
C VAL A 355 14.39 10.60 -15.41
N GLU A 356 13.34 9.92 -15.89
CA GLU A 356 13.38 9.10 -17.10
C GLU A 356 13.60 9.96 -18.36
N LYS A 357 14.23 9.39 -19.39
CA LYS A 357 14.54 10.14 -20.63
C LYS A 357 13.27 10.61 -21.32
N GLU A 358 12.24 9.78 -21.32
CA GLU A 358 10.93 10.05 -21.91
C GLU A 358 10.21 11.16 -21.14
N LEU A 359 10.33 11.17 -19.80
CA LEU A 359 9.76 12.21 -18.95
C LEU A 359 10.45 13.57 -19.18
N LYS A 360 11.79 13.57 -19.31
CA LYS A 360 12.56 14.78 -19.65
C LYS A 360 12.18 15.31 -21.04
N ALA A 361 12.12 14.44 -22.04
CA ALA A 361 11.74 14.82 -23.40
C ALA A 361 10.32 15.40 -23.46
N LEU A 362 9.37 14.82 -22.73
CA LEU A 362 8.01 15.37 -22.60
C LEU A 362 8.02 16.78 -21.97
N ALA A 363 8.80 16.99 -20.91
CA ALA A 363 8.92 18.29 -20.28
C ALA A 363 9.52 19.34 -21.25
N GLU A 364 10.57 18.97 -21.99
CA GLU A 364 11.17 19.84 -23.00
C GLU A 364 10.20 20.15 -24.15
N ALA A 365 9.40 19.16 -24.58
CA ALA A 365 8.35 19.34 -25.58
C ALA A 365 7.27 20.33 -25.11
N ILE A 366 6.82 20.23 -23.85
CA ILE A 366 5.87 21.17 -23.24
C ILE A 366 6.45 22.60 -23.22
N LEU A 367 7.72 22.75 -22.80
CA LEU A 367 8.37 24.07 -22.74
C LEU A 367 8.55 24.69 -24.12
N THR A 368 8.75 23.87 -25.15
CA THR A 368 8.86 24.28 -26.56
C THR A 368 7.51 24.68 -27.13
N ALA A 369 6.47 23.87 -26.91
CA ALA A 369 5.11 24.13 -27.39
C ALA A 369 4.48 25.38 -26.75
N LEU A 370 4.88 25.70 -25.51
CA LEU A 370 4.38 26.84 -24.76
C LEU A 370 5.50 27.86 -24.54
N PRO A 371 5.89 28.70 -25.52
CA PRO A 371 6.95 29.69 -25.33
C PRO A 371 6.59 30.74 -24.25
N PRO A 372 7.59 31.41 -23.65
CA PRO A 372 7.36 32.43 -22.64
C PRO A 372 6.53 33.60 -23.19
N ARG A 373 5.54 34.06 -22.42
CA ARG A 373 4.76 35.25 -22.76
C ARG A 373 5.57 36.52 -22.57
N THR A 374 5.40 37.47 -23.49
CA THR A 374 5.95 38.82 -23.32
C THR A 374 5.23 39.54 -22.20
N ARG A 375 5.89 40.52 -21.55
CA ARG A 375 5.30 41.31 -20.45
C ARG A 375 4.01 42.03 -20.86
N ALA A 376 3.86 42.37 -22.15
CA ALA A 376 2.65 42.99 -22.71
C ALA A 376 1.46 42.03 -22.83
N GLN A 377 1.71 40.72 -22.89
CA GLN A 377 0.68 39.68 -22.95
C GLN A 377 0.18 39.24 -21.56
N ARG A 378 0.68 39.87 -20.48
CA ARG A 378 0.26 39.55 -19.12
C ARG A 378 -0.84 40.49 -18.69
N GLU A 379 -2.03 39.96 -18.58
CA GLU A 379 -3.15 40.65 -17.95
C GLU A 379 -2.85 40.87 -16.47
N LYS A 380 -3.27 42.02 -15.94
CA LYS A 380 -3.14 42.34 -14.52
C LYS A 380 -4.23 41.57 -13.76
N ALA A 381 -3.94 40.32 -13.41
CA ALA A 381 -4.88 39.49 -12.68
C ALA A 381 -5.09 40.01 -11.25
N GLU A 382 -6.34 39.94 -10.79
CA GLU A 382 -6.66 40.13 -9.38
C GLU A 382 -5.98 39.02 -8.57
N THR A 383 -5.48 39.37 -7.37
CA THR A 383 -4.75 38.42 -6.54
C THR A 383 -5.43 38.23 -5.18
N ALA A 384 -5.65 36.99 -4.80
CA ALA A 384 -6.04 36.59 -3.46
C ALA A 384 -4.80 36.51 -2.55
N ASN A 385 -4.87 37.18 -1.41
CA ASN A 385 -3.84 37.11 -0.38
C ASN A 385 -4.03 35.87 0.52
N ARG A 386 -3.10 35.64 1.45
CA ARG A 386 -3.16 34.52 2.41
C ARG A 386 -4.49 34.41 3.18
N ASP A 387 -5.13 35.53 3.51
CA ASP A 387 -6.31 35.56 4.38
C ASP A 387 -7.54 35.14 3.56
N THR A 388 -7.68 35.68 2.35
CA THR A 388 -8.68 35.22 1.36
C THR A 388 -8.50 33.74 1.01
N VAL A 389 -7.26 33.29 0.82
CA VAL A 389 -6.95 31.87 0.57
C VAL A 389 -7.39 31.00 1.75
N ALA A 390 -7.08 31.42 2.98
CA ALA A 390 -7.43 30.68 4.20
C ALA A 390 -8.95 30.60 4.42
N GLU A 391 -9.68 31.70 4.16
CA GLU A 391 -11.14 31.73 4.23
C GLU A 391 -11.77 30.78 3.21
N ALA A 392 -11.34 30.84 1.95
CA ALA A 392 -11.83 29.96 0.89
C ALA A 392 -11.51 28.49 1.18
N ALA A 393 -10.34 28.19 1.74
CA ALA A 393 -9.99 26.84 2.19
C ALA A 393 -10.91 26.35 3.32
N ARG A 394 -11.17 27.18 4.34
CA ARG A 394 -12.09 26.84 5.44
C ARG A 394 -13.50 26.58 4.92
N ALA A 395 -13.97 27.35 3.95
CA ALA A 395 -15.28 27.13 3.33
C ALA A 395 -15.35 25.77 2.61
N MET A 396 -14.34 25.43 1.79
CA MET A 396 -14.30 24.13 1.11
C MET A 396 -14.19 22.95 2.09
N ILE A 397 -13.39 23.09 3.15
CA ILE A 397 -13.29 22.11 4.24
C ILE A 397 -14.65 21.94 4.94
N GLY A 398 -15.37 23.04 5.20
CA GLY A 398 -16.72 23.03 5.76
C GLY A 398 -17.70 22.22 4.91
N ALA A 399 -17.68 22.43 3.59
CA ALA A 399 -18.53 21.68 2.66
C ALA A 399 -18.23 20.17 2.65
N TYR A 400 -16.95 19.76 2.77
CA TYR A 400 -16.63 18.33 2.95
C TYR A 400 -17.09 17.80 4.32
N ARG A 401 -16.99 18.60 5.38
CA ARG A 401 -17.43 18.24 6.73
C ARG A 401 -18.93 17.98 6.81
N GLU A 402 -19.73 18.69 6.03
CA GLU A 402 -21.18 18.43 5.92
C GLU A 402 -21.50 17.05 5.36
N LYS A 403 -20.64 16.51 4.48
CA LYS A 403 -20.79 15.16 3.91
C LYS A 403 -20.12 14.08 4.77
N MET A 404 -19.07 14.44 5.50
CA MET A 404 -18.28 13.55 6.35
C MET A 404 -17.88 14.31 7.62
N PRO A 405 -18.59 14.12 8.75
CA PRO A 405 -18.28 14.80 10.00
C PRO A 405 -16.84 14.63 10.49
N GLU A 406 -16.20 13.50 10.16
CA GLU A 406 -14.81 13.19 10.47
C GLU A 406 -13.79 14.01 9.65
N PHE A 407 -14.22 14.74 8.62
CA PHE A 407 -13.39 15.67 7.84
C PHE A 407 -13.08 16.93 8.68
N ASN A 408 -12.24 16.76 9.68
CA ASN A 408 -11.86 17.80 10.63
C ASN A 408 -10.45 18.32 10.34
N ALA A 409 -10.31 19.07 9.25
CA ALA A 409 -9.06 19.72 8.88
C ALA A 409 -8.89 21.11 9.53
N SER A 410 -7.65 21.47 9.88
CA SER A 410 -7.29 22.84 10.31
C SER A 410 -6.62 23.62 9.17
N VAL A 411 -6.74 24.95 9.21
CA VAL A 411 -6.03 25.87 8.31
C VAL A 411 -5.14 26.78 9.13
N GLU A 412 -3.83 26.71 8.90
CA GLU A 412 -2.80 27.37 9.71
C GLU A 412 -1.96 28.32 8.84
N ILE A 413 -1.84 29.59 9.23
CA ILE A 413 -0.98 30.55 8.56
C ILE A 413 0.43 30.50 9.17
N ARG A 414 1.46 30.37 8.34
CA ARG A 414 2.85 30.14 8.74
C ARG A 414 3.79 31.15 8.09
N SER A 415 4.67 31.80 8.86
CA SER A 415 5.65 32.77 8.33
C SER A 415 6.96 32.13 7.89
N ASP A 416 7.21 30.90 8.32
CA ASP A 416 8.44 30.15 8.13
C ASP A 416 8.40 29.18 6.93
N LEU A 417 7.45 29.38 6.03
CA LEU A 417 7.29 28.62 4.80
C LEU A 417 7.43 29.53 3.56
N PRO A 418 7.98 29.03 2.43
CA PRO A 418 7.96 29.74 1.16
C PRO A 418 6.51 29.89 0.66
N ALA A 419 6.27 30.92 -0.14
CA ALA A 419 4.94 31.22 -0.69
C ALA A 419 4.31 29.97 -1.34
N GLY A 420 3.06 29.69 -0.98
CA GLY A 420 2.31 28.51 -1.42
C GLY A 420 1.45 27.90 -0.30
N LEU A 421 0.91 26.73 -0.60
CA LEU A 421 0.20 25.88 0.36
C LEU A 421 0.94 24.56 0.51
N MET A 422 0.69 23.89 1.63
CA MET A 422 1.21 22.56 1.90
C MET A 422 0.28 21.81 2.85
N VAL A 423 -0.01 20.56 2.55
CA VAL A 423 -0.79 19.68 3.41
C VAL A 423 0.13 18.79 4.25
N THR A 424 -0.08 18.76 5.57
CA THR A 424 0.55 17.81 6.49
C THR A 424 -0.50 17.22 7.44
N GLY A 425 -0.67 15.89 7.39
CA GLY A 425 -1.72 15.21 8.13
C GLY A 425 -3.11 15.79 7.81
N SER A 426 -3.82 16.24 8.84
CA SER A 426 -5.11 16.92 8.74
C SER A 426 -5.01 18.45 8.62
N ARG A 427 -3.82 19.01 8.40
CA ARG A 427 -3.58 20.46 8.42
C ARG A 427 -3.27 20.97 7.01
N LEU A 428 -3.88 22.08 6.64
CA LEU A 428 -3.49 22.90 5.49
C LEU A 428 -2.68 24.10 5.98
N LEU A 429 -1.40 24.14 5.61
CA LEU A 429 -0.50 25.24 5.92
C LEU A 429 -0.53 26.26 4.80
N VAL A 430 -0.80 27.52 5.12
CA VAL A 430 -0.80 28.66 4.20
C VAL A 430 0.39 29.55 4.55
N ALA A 431 1.34 29.72 3.65
CA ALA A 431 2.46 30.61 3.92
C ALA A 431 2.01 32.09 4.01
N SER A 432 2.62 32.87 4.89
CA SER A 432 2.24 34.27 5.13
C SER A 432 2.52 35.18 3.93
N ALA A 433 3.46 34.76 3.07
CA ALA A 433 3.79 35.43 1.82
C ALA A 433 2.98 34.89 0.62
N THR A 434 1.96 34.05 0.86
CA THR A 434 1.15 33.48 -0.22
C THR A 434 0.27 34.53 -0.87
N THR A 435 0.44 34.64 -2.18
CA THR A 435 -0.42 35.40 -3.08
C THR A 435 -0.72 34.51 -4.27
N VAL A 436 -2.00 34.37 -4.61
CA VAL A 436 -2.49 33.49 -5.68
C VAL A 436 -3.31 34.33 -6.64
N ASP A 437 -3.21 34.06 -7.94
CA ASP A 437 -4.15 34.60 -8.92
C ASP A 437 -5.58 34.15 -8.55
N SER A 438 -6.50 35.11 -8.41
CA SER A 438 -7.88 34.83 -8.02
C SER A 438 -8.55 33.79 -8.92
N ASN A 439 -8.23 33.77 -10.23
CA ASN A 439 -8.77 32.78 -11.18
C ASN A 439 -8.25 31.35 -10.91
N ARG A 440 -7.10 31.23 -10.25
CA ARG A 440 -6.49 29.93 -9.91
C ARG A 440 -6.77 29.49 -8.48
N LEU A 441 -7.35 30.34 -7.64
CA LEU A 441 -7.62 30.01 -6.23
C LEU A 441 -8.45 28.73 -6.10
N HIS A 442 -9.54 28.62 -6.86
CA HIS A 442 -10.39 27.43 -6.80
C HIS A 442 -9.65 26.15 -7.20
N ALA A 443 -8.91 26.18 -8.31
CA ALA A 443 -8.11 25.04 -8.77
C ALA A 443 -7.03 24.61 -7.76
N LEU A 444 -6.38 25.59 -7.12
CA LEU A 444 -5.41 25.33 -6.06
C LEU A 444 -6.06 24.70 -4.81
N LEU A 445 -7.27 25.09 -4.45
CA LEU A 445 -8.01 24.42 -3.37
C LEU A 445 -8.49 23.02 -3.77
N CYS A 446 -8.85 22.80 -5.04
CA CYS A 446 -9.13 21.45 -5.56
C CYS A 446 -7.90 20.54 -5.46
N HIS A 447 -6.70 21.08 -5.69
CA HIS A 447 -5.42 20.38 -5.48
C HIS A 447 -5.23 20.00 -4.01
N GLU A 448 -5.21 21.00 -3.11
CA GLU A 448 -4.80 20.77 -1.73
C GLU A 448 -5.91 20.12 -0.88
N VAL A 449 -7.15 20.59 -1.01
CA VAL A 449 -8.29 20.10 -0.23
C VAL A 449 -8.98 18.94 -0.96
N GLY A 450 -9.27 19.11 -2.25
CA GLY A 450 -10.03 18.15 -3.05
C GLY A 450 -9.27 16.87 -3.41
N VAL A 451 -7.95 16.85 -3.26
CA VAL A 451 -7.12 15.64 -3.41
C VAL A 451 -6.42 15.30 -2.10
N HIS A 452 -5.45 16.10 -1.64
CA HIS A 452 -4.56 15.68 -0.53
C HIS A 452 -5.27 15.50 0.82
N LEU A 453 -6.12 16.46 1.23
CA LEU A 453 -6.93 16.30 2.44
C LEU A 453 -8.03 15.25 2.24
N LEU A 454 -8.71 15.25 1.09
CA LEU A 454 -9.76 14.28 0.80
C LEU A 454 -9.28 12.84 0.93
N THR A 455 -8.14 12.50 0.34
CA THR A 455 -7.58 11.15 0.42
C THR A 455 -7.05 10.82 1.81
N TYR A 456 -6.57 11.82 2.57
CA TYR A 456 -6.23 11.64 3.98
C TYR A 456 -7.45 11.23 4.82
N PHE A 457 -8.58 11.92 4.69
CA PHE A 457 -9.78 11.62 5.47
C PHE A 457 -10.49 10.34 5.00
N ASN A 458 -10.61 10.11 3.70
CA ASN A 458 -11.11 8.84 3.18
C ASN A 458 -10.24 7.67 3.64
N GLY A 459 -8.91 7.83 3.63
CA GLY A 459 -7.99 6.82 4.16
C GLY A 459 -8.18 6.58 5.67
N SER A 460 -8.56 7.61 6.43
CA SER A 460 -8.74 7.52 7.88
C SER A 460 -9.94 6.64 8.28
N VAL A 461 -10.92 6.47 7.39
CA VAL A 461 -12.11 5.63 7.64
C VAL A 461 -12.00 4.20 7.10
N GLN A 462 -10.88 3.84 6.46
CA GLN A 462 -10.62 2.48 5.93
C GLN A 462 -10.26 1.45 7.02
N GLY A 463 -10.10 1.88 8.27
CA GLY A 463 -9.88 1.00 9.42
C GLY A 463 -8.42 0.74 9.80
N LEU A 464 -7.46 1.09 8.93
CA LEU A 464 -6.03 1.17 9.23
C LEU A 464 -5.52 2.57 8.89
N ARG A 465 -4.64 3.11 9.73
CA ARG A 465 -4.01 4.41 9.57
C ARG A 465 -3.03 4.43 8.38
N LEU A 466 -2.52 3.26 7.98
CA LEU A 466 -1.73 3.08 6.77
C LEU A 466 -2.37 3.74 5.54
N PHE A 467 -3.70 3.66 5.38
CA PHE A 467 -4.40 4.23 4.22
C PHE A 467 -4.51 5.77 4.26
N ARG A 468 -4.42 6.41 5.44
CA ARG A 468 -4.33 7.89 5.55
C ARG A 468 -2.91 8.42 5.44
N THR A 469 -1.93 7.69 5.98
CA THR A 469 -0.49 8.04 5.86
C THR A 469 0.04 7.72 4.47
N GLY A 470 -0.61 6.79 3.79
CA GLY A 470 -0.35 6.35 2.43
C GLY A 470 0.53 5.13 2.32
N LEU A 471 0.20 4.28 1.34
CA LEU A 471 0.99 3.12 0.94
C LEU A 471 2.28 3.58 0.25
N SER A 472 3.37 2.83 0.41
CA SER A 472 4.69 3.23 -0.12
C SER A 472 4.63 3.74 -1.56
N GLY A 473 5.24 4.88 -1.86
CA GLY A 473 5.30 5.44 -3.22
C GLY A 473 3.96 5.95 -3.78
N TYR A 474 2.98 6.24 -2.92
CA TYR A 474 1.70 6.84 -3.34
C TYR A 474 1.83 8.25 -3.92
N GLU A 475 2.92 8.95 -3.61
CA GLU A 475 3.06 10.39 -3.86
C GLU A 475 2.92 10.75 -5.34
N GLY A 476 3.48 9.96 -6.27
CA GLY A 476 3.37 10.22 -7.70
C GLY A 476 1.91 10.29 -8.18
N VAL A 477 1.11 9.28 -7.83
CA VAL A 477 -0.32 9.25 -8.15
C VAL A 477 -1.07 10.41 -7.52
N GLN A 478 -0.79 10.76 -6.26
CA GLN A 478 -1.47 11.89 -5.60
C GLN A 478 -1.14 13.23 -6.28
N GLU A 479 0.13 13.50 -6.59
CA GLU A 479 0.51 14.73 -7.29
C GLU A 479 -0.09 14.76 -8.71
N GLY A 480 -0.11 13.62 -9.40
CA GLY A 480 -0.76 13.49 -10.72
C GLY A 480 -2.27 13.79 -10.68
N LEU A 481 -2.99 13.23 -9.70
CA LEU A 481 -4.40 13.51 -9.47
C LEU A 481 -4.65 14.97 -9.11
N ALA A 482 -3.75 15.60 -8.36
CA ALA A 482 -3.86 16.99 -7.97
C ALA A 482 -3.62 17.94 -9.15
N VAL A 483 -2.68 17.60 -10.05
CA VAL A 483 -2.48 18.31 -11.33
C VAL A 483 -3.68 18.12 -12.26
N LEU A 484 -4.24 16.90 -12.34
CA LEU A 484 -5.49 16.65 -13.07
C LEU A 484 -6.64 17.47 -12.48
N ALA A 485 -6.76 17.56 -11.16
CA ALA A 485 -7.79 18.34 -10.48
C ALA A 485 -7.70 19.84 -10.85
N GLU A 486 -6.48 20.40 -10.95
CA GLU A 486 -6.29 21.76 -11.43
C GLU A 486 -6.82 21.96 -12.85
N TYR A 487 -6.55 21.01 -13.75
CA TYR A 487 -7.09 21.04 -15.12
C TYR A 487 -8.61 20.93 -15.17
N LEU A 488 -9.19 19.97 -14.46
CA LEU A 488 -10.64 19.76 -14.44
C LEU A 488 -11.37 20.97 -13.87
N ALA A 489 -10.79 21.62 -12.86
CA ALA A 489 -11.28 22.88 -12.28
C ALA A 489 -11.02 24.12 -13.16
N GLY A 490 -10.35 23.98 -14.32
CA GLY A 490 -10.09 25.07 -15.26
C GLY A 490 -8.95 26.01 -14.87
N GLY A 491 -8.07 25.62 -13.93
CA GLY A 491 -6.95 26.44 -13.47
C GLY A 491 -5.58 26.05 -14.02
N MET A 492 -5.53 25.16 -15.02
CA MET A 492 -4.30 24.76 -15.70
C MET A 492 -3.90 25.79 -16.75
N THR A 493 -3.20 26.85 -16.34
CA THR A 493 -2.71 27.87 -17.28
C THR A 493 -1.43 27.43 -17.98
N ARG A 494 -1.06 28.12 -19.06
CA ARG A 494 0.21 27.92 -19.76
C ARG A 494 1.42 28.04 -18.82
N GLU A 495 1.41 29.03 -17.94
CA GLU A 495 2.47 29.26 -16.96
C GLU A 495 2.54 28.14 -15.93
N ARG A 496 1.38 27.58 -15.53
CA ARG A 496 1.32 26.45 -14.62
C ARG A 496 1.90 25.18 -15.25
N LEU A 497 1.53 24.89 -16.49
CA LEU A 497 2.03 23.71 -17.19
C LEU A 497 3.54 23.83 -17.48
N ARG A 498 4.00 25.02 -17.88
CA ARG A 498 5.44 25.33 -17.99
C ARG A 498 6.16 25.12 -16.65
N LEU A 499 5.61 25.63 -15.54
CA LEU A 499 6.20 25.46 -14.20
C LEU A 499 6.39 23.98 -13.83
N ILE A 500 5.42 23.11 -14.16
CA ILE A 500 5.51 21.66 -13.92
C ILE A 500 6.62 21.04 -14.80
N ALA A 501 6.70 21.41 -16.07
CA ALA A 501 7.77 20.93 -16.97
C ALA A 501 9.17 21.42 -16.55
N GLY A 502 9.31 22.69 -16.18
CA GLY A 502 10.58 23.27 -15.71
C GLY A 502 11.10 22.57 -14.44
N ARG A 503 10.21 22.09 -13.57
CA ARG A 503 10.59 21.28 -12.41
C ARG A 503 11.23 19.95 -12.80
N VAL A 504 10.73 19.28 -13.83
CA VAL A 504 11.30 18.02 -14.35
C VAL A 504 12.70 18.27 -14.91
N VAL A 505 12.84 19.27 -15.78
CA VAL A 505 14.14 19.62 -16.38
C VAL A 505 15.16 20.01 -15.31
N GLY A 506 14.74 20.82 -14.33
CA GLY A 506 15.61 21.19 -13.21
C GLY A 506 15.99 19.99 -12.32
N CYS A 507 15.06 19.06 -12.06
CA CYS A 507 15.38 17.82 -11.33
C CYS A 507 16.39 16.98 -12.11
N ALA A 508 16.24 16.86 -13.43
CA ALA A 508 17.19 16.14 -14.27
C ALA A 508 18.59 16.77 -14.18
N ALA A 509 18.68 18.09 -14.36
CA ALA A 509 19.95 18.81 -14.26
C ALA A 509 20.63 18.61 -12.89
N MET A 510 19.88 18.74 -11.79
CA MET A 510 20.41 18.51 -10.44
C MET A 510 20.90 17.06 -10.24
N LEU A 511 20.14 16.07 -10.72
CA LEU A 511 20.54 14.67 -10.63
C LEU A 511 21.73 14.32 -11.53
N ASP A 512 21.97 15.11 -12.58
CA ASP A 512 23.14 15.04 -13.47
C ASP A 512 24.35 15.82 -12.90
N GLY A 513 24.22 16.41 -11.71
CA GLY A 513 25.30 17.08 -10.98
C GLY A 513 25.41 18.58 -11.19
N ALA A 514 24.44 19.21 -11.85
CA ALA A 514 24.40 20.67 -11.96
C ALA A 514 24.32 21.32 -10.57
N THR A 515 24.86 22.52 -10.46
CA THR A 515 24.75 23.40 -9.30
C THR A 515 23.46 24.20 -9.34
N PHE A 516 23.15 24.89 -8.22
CA PHE A 516 21.97 25.73 -8.10
C PHE A 516 21.91 26.81 -9.19
N ASP A 517 23.01 27.52 -9.40
CA ASP A 517 23.14 28.62 -10.36
C ASP A 517 23.15 28.13 -11.80
N GLU A 518 23.76 26.97 -12.10
CA GLU A 518 23.66 26.33 -13.41
C GLU A 518 22.21 25.94 -13.74
N THR A 519 21.49 25.36 -12.77
CA THR A 519 20.08 25.00 -12.95
C THR A 519 19.20 26.23 -13.10
N TYR A 520 19.46 27.28 -12.31
CA TYR A 520 18.80 28.57 -12.45
C TYR A 520 19.02 29.16 -13.85
N SER A 521 20.27 29.16 -14.33
CA SER A 521 20.63 29.65 -15.66
C SER A 521 19.98 28.83 -16.77
N LEU A 522 19.90 27.51 -16.64
CA LEU A 522 19.16 26.65 -17.56
C LEU A 522 17.69 27.07 -17.65
N LEU A 523 17.04 27.30 -16.51
CA LEU A 523 15.63 27.71 -16.47
C LEU A 523 15.43 29.11 -17.08
N THR A 524 16.29 30.08 -16.77
CA THR A 524 16.13 31.44 -17.30
C THR A 524 16.56 31.55 -18.76
N SER A 525 17.78 31.13 -19.08
CA SER A 525 18.45 31.40 -20.35
C SER A 525 17.97 30.48 -21.47
N THR A 526 17.77 29.19 -21.17
CA THR A 526 17.34 28.20 -22.18
C THR A 526 15.82 28.12 -22.26
N HIS A 527 15.13 28.11 -21.12
CA HIS A 527 13.68 27.91 -21.08
C HIS A 527 12.86 29.19 -20.88
N GLY A 528 13.49 30.35 -20.68
CA GLY A 528 12.78 31.64 -20.63
C GLY A 528 11.88 31.83 -19.41
N PHE A 529 12.22 31.22 -18.27
CA PHE A 529 11.51 31.50 -17.01
C PHE A 529 11.89 32.87 -16.45
N GLU A 530 10.91 33.55 -15.86
CA GLU A 530 11.17 34.75 -15.05
C GLU A 530 12.10 34.43 -13.88
N ALA A 531 12.98 35.37 -13.55
CA ALA A 531 14.00 35.20 -12.52
C ALA A 531 13.44 34.69 -11.18
N SER A 532 12.34 35.27 -10.69
CA SER A 532 11.72 34.84 -9.43
C SER A 532 11.10 33.44 -9.51
N VAL A 533 10.57 33.05 -10.67
CA VAL A 533 9.98 31.72 -10.89
C VAL A 533 11.07 30.66 -11.01
N ALA A 534 12.13 30.94 -11.77
CA ALA A 534 13.29 30.07 -11.90
C ALA A 534 13.96 29.83 -10.55
N PHE A 535 14.12 30.88 -9.73
CA PHE A 535 14.61 30.74 -8.36
C PHE A 535 13.68 29.88 -7.50
N GLY A 536 12.37 30.07 -7.58
CA GLY A 536 11.40 29.24 -6.85
C GLY A 536 11.45 27.76 -7.23
N ILE A 537 11.66 27.44 -8.51
CA ILE A 537 11.88 26.08 -9.00
C ILE A 537 13.19 25.52 -8.43
N ALA A 538 14.30 26.24 -8.61
CA ALA A 538 15.61 25.81 -8.13
C ALA A 538 15.62 25.62 -6.59
N LEU A 539 15.01 26.54 -5.82
CA LEU A 539 14.89 26.40 -4.37
C LEU A 539 14.20 25.09 -3.97
N ARG A 540 13.11 24.71 -4.65
CA ARG A 540 12.39 23.46 -4.35
C ARG A 540 13.21 22.21 -4.70
N ILE A 541 14.04 22.29 -5.73
CA ILE A 541 14.89 21.19 -6.19
C ILE A 541 16.13 21.04 -5.31
N TYR A 542 16.74 22.13 -4.86
CA TYR A 542 17.98 22.09 -4.06
C TYR A 542 17.75 22.07 -2.55
N ARG A 543 16.49 22.13 -2.08
CA ARG A 543 16.19 22.01 -0.66
C ARG A 543 16.66 20.67 -0.08
N GLY A 544 17.15 20.70 1.15
CA GLY A 544 17.72 19.52 1.83
C GLY A 544 19.07 19.04 1.28
N GLY A 545 19.49 19.51 0.10
CA GLY A 545 20.70 19.07 -0.61
C GLY A 545 20.45 18.63 -2.05
N GLY A 546 19.19 18.41 -2.45
CA GLY A 546 18.83 17.88 -3.77
C GLY A 546 17.62 16.94 -3.70
N LEU A 547 16.41 17.47 -3.88
CA LEU A 547 15.15 16.76 -3.80
C LEU A 547 14.48 16.60 -5.17
N SER A 548 14.49 15.39 -5.72
CA SER A 548 13.89 15.00 -6.99
C SER A 548 12.36 14.83 -6.97
N LYS A 549 11.71 15.05 -5.81
CA LYS A 549 10.25 14.92 -5.65
C LYS A 549 9.46 15.68 -6.72
N ASP A 550 9.91 16.87 -7.10
CA ASP A 550 9.14 17.73 -8.00
C ASP A 550 9.00 17.16 -9.43
N ALA A 551 9.77 16.12 -9.81
CA ALA A 551 9.58 15.38 -11.06
C ALA A 551 8.29 14.52 -11.07
N ILE A 552 7.82 14.07 -9.89
CA ILE A 552 6.69 13.13 -9.82
C ILE A 552 5.35 13.77 -10.21
N TYR A 553 5.26 15.10 -10.27
CA TYR A 553 4.06 15.81 -10.68
C TYR A 553 3.69 15.50 -12.13
N LEU A 554 4.67 15.67 -13.06
CA LEU A 554 4.43 15.36 -14.47
C LEU A 554 4.36 13.85 -14.69
N ARG A 555 5.23 13.08 -14.02
CA ARG A 555 5.19 11.60 -14.12
C ARG A 555 3.83 11.06 -13.71
N GLY A 556 3.35 11.46 -12.55
CA GLY A 556 2.05 11.06 -12.01
C GLY A 556 0.90 11.49 -12.92
N LEU A 557 0.96 12.69 -13.49
CA LEU A 557 -0.05 13.11 -14.48
C LEU A 557 -0.05 12.15 -15.67
N THR A 558 1.12 11.87 -16.27
CA THR A 558 1.24 10.94 -17.41
C THR A 558 0.68 9.55 -17.07
N GLU A 559 0.99 9.01 -15.89
CA GLU A 559 0.46 7.72 -15.42
C GLU A 559 -1.07 7.74 -15.32
N ILE A 560 -1.65 8.80 -14.76
CA ILE A 560 -3.12 8.93 -14.63
C ILE A 560 -3.81 9.08 -15.98
N LEU A 561 -3.24 9.87 -16.90
CA LEU A 561 -3.79 10.02 -18.25
C LEU A 561 -3.74 8.70 -19.01
N ALA A 562 -2.64 7.94 -18.91
CA ALA A 562 -2.53 6.61 -19.51
C ALA A 562 -3.58 5.64 -18.94
N HIS A 563 -3.79 5.63 -17.62
CA HIS A 563 -4.83 4.83 -16.97
C HIS A 563 -6.23 5.19 -17.47
N LEU A 564 -6.54 6.49 -17.62
CA LEU A 564 -7.83 6.95 -18.12
C LEU A 564 -8.07 6.58 -19.59
N ARG A 565 -7.04 6.72 -20.45
CA ARG A 565 -7.09 6.33 -21.88
C ARG A 565 -7.28 4.82 -22.05
N ALA A 566 -6.76 4.02 -21.12
CA ALA A 566 -6.99 2.57 -21.08
C ALA A 566 -8.38 2.16 -20.54
N GLY A 567 -9.28 3.11 -20.27
CA GLY A 567 -10.63 2.84 -19.73
C GLY A 567 -10.68 2.70 -18.20
N GLY A 568 -9.59 3.01 -17.50
CA GLY A 568 -9.51 2.94 -16.05
C GLY A 568 -10.41 3.94 -15.33
N ALA A 569 -10.96 3.52 -14.19
CA ALA A 569 -11.79 4.38 -13.33
C ALA A 569 -10.94 5.18 -12.33
N LEU A 570 -11.38 6.41 -11.99
CA LEU A 570 -10.75 7.22 -10.93
C LEU A 570 -11.21 6.82 -9.52
N SER A 571 -12.39 6.22 -9.38
CA SER A 571 -13.04 5.96 -8.10
C SER A 571 -12.13 5.30 -7.05
N PRO A 572 -11.28 4.33 -7.41
CA PRO A 572 -10.41 3.67 -6.42
C PRO A 572 -9.32 4.57 -5.85
N PHE A 573 -8.87 5.59 -6.57
CA PHE A 573 -7.86 6.54 -6.06
C PHE A 573 -8.37 7.43 -4.92
N TRP A 574 -9.69 7.50 -4.73
CA TRP A 574 -10.29 8.27 -3.66
C TRP A 574 -10.41 7.50 -2.35
N MET A 575 -10.11 6.19 -2.32
CA MET A 575 -10.22 5.37 -1.10
C MET A 575 -9.22 5.77 0.00
N GLY A 576 -8.08 6.35 -0.39
CA GLY A 576 -6.99 6.73 0.49
C GLY A 576 -5.75 7.14 -0.31
N LYS A 577 -4.60 7.24 0.35
CA LYS A 577 -3.33 7.53 -0.31
C LYS A 577 -2.70 6.23 -0.83
N ILE A 578 -2.93 5.91 -2.10
CA ILE A 578 -2.50 4.65 -2.72
C ILE A 578 -1.61 4.90 -3.94
N ALA A 579 -0.65 4.00 -4.19
CA ALA A 579 0.11 3.97 -5.45
C ALA A 579 -0.61 3.13 -6.50
N ALA A 580 -0.32 3.37 -7.79
CA ALA A 580 -0.94 2.63 -8.90
C ALA A 580 -0.70 1.11 -8.80
N ARG A 581 0.52 0.70 -8.43
CA ARG A 581 0.89 -0.71 -8.25
C ARG A 581 0.12 -1.44 -7.16
N HIS A 582 -0.46 -0.71 -6.19
CA HIS A 582 -1.24 -1.30 -5.10
C HIS A 582 -2.71 -1.49 -5.46
N PHE A 583 -3.15 -1.06 -6.64
CA PHE A 583 -4.55 -1.16 -7.06
C PHE A 583 -5.14 -2.58 -6.99
N PRO A 584 -4.46 -3.64 -7.48
CA PRO A 584 -4.99 -5.01 -7.38
C PRO A 584 -5.19 -5.44 -5.92
N VAL A 585 -4.29 -5.03 -5.03
CA VAL A 585 -4.37 -5.30 -3.59
C VAL A 585 -5.52 -4.52 -2.94
N MET A 586 -5.72 -3.25 -3.30
CA MET A 586 -6.86 -2.47 -2.80
C MET A 586 -8.19 -3.08 -3.24
N GLN A 587 -8.30 -3.55 -4.48
CA GLN A 587 -9.49 -4.25 -4.96
C GLN A 587 -9.72 -5.55 -4.19
N GLU A 588 -8.66 -6.34 -3.96
CA GLU A 588 -8.74 -7.55 -3.14
C GLU A 588 -9.26 -7.23 -1.73
N LEU A 589 -8.68 -6.25 -1.04
CA LEU A 589 -9.09 -5.90 0.32
C LEU A 589 -10.54 -5.40 0.35
N ALA A 590 -10.99 -4.68 -0.67
CA ALA A 590 -12.38 -4.28 -0.83
C ALA A 590 -13.33 -5.48 -1.07
N LEU A 591 -12.96 -6.43 -1.93
CA LEU A 591 -13.72 -7.67 -2.16
C LEU A 591 -13.81 -8.53 -0.90
N ARG A 592 -12.74 -8.52 -0.10
CA ARG A 592 -12.71 -9.13 1.24
C ARG A 592 -13.50 -8.32 2.26
N GLY A 593 -14.12 -7.19 1.93
CA GLY A 593 -14.88 -6.35 2.87
C GLY A 593 -14.03 -5.68 3.96
N LEU A 594 -12.70 -5.69 3.81
CA LEU A 594 -11.75 -5.02 4.71
C LEU A 594 -11.70 -3.51 4.44
N LEU A 595 -11.97 -3.10 3.20
CA LEU A 595 -12.08 -1.70 2.81
C LEU A 595 -13.53 -1.30 2.56
N ARG A 596 -13.79 -0.03 2.78
CA ARG A 596 -15.08 0.62 2.53
C ARG A 596 -14.97 1.47 1.26
N GLN A 597 -16.12 1.73 0.63
CA GLN A 597 -16.20 2.75 -0.41
C GLN A 597 -15.73 4.11 0.15
N PRO A 598 -15.16 5.01 -0.68
CA PRO A 598 -14.75 6.32 -0.23
C PRO A 598 -15.95 7.06 0.36
N ALA A 599 -15.78 7.65 1.56
CA ALA A 599 -16.86 8.34 2.26
C ALA A 599 -17.30 9.60 1.51
N VAL A 600 -16.35 10.29 0.88
CA VAL A 600 -16.60 11.46 0.04
C VAL A 600 -15.85 11.35 -1.29
N THR A 601 -16.39 11.97 -2.33
CA THR A 601 -15.72 12.11 -3.63
C THR A 601 -15.40 13.58 -3.91
N PRO A 602 -14.39 13.86 -4.75
CA PRO A 602 -14.00 15.25 -5.00
C PRO A 602 -15.09 16.08 -5.67
N PHE A 603 -15.40 17.25 -5.10
CA PHE A 603 -16.46 18.12 -5.62
C PHE A 603 -16.20 18.64 -7.04
N PHE A 604 -14.93 18.80 -7.43
CA PHE A 604 -14.60 19.27 -8.78
C PHE A 604 -15.07 18.32 -9.88
N LEU A 605 -15.30 17.03 -9.59
CA LEU A 605 -15.82 16.05 -10.56
C LEU A 605 -17.31 16.24 -10.88
N ALA A 606 -18.04 17.04 -10.10
CA ALA A 606 -19.48 17.19 -10.25
C ALA A 606 -19.88 18.12 -11.41
N SER A 607 -19.05 19.13 -11.71
CA SER A 607 -19.35 20.16 -12.72
C SER A 607 -19.44 19.61 -14.15
N ALA A 608 -20.24 20.26 -15.00
CA ALA A 608 -20.39 19.84 -16.40
C ALA A 608 -19.09 20.03 -17.18
N GLU A 609 -18.39 21.12 -16.91
CA GLU A 609 -17.10 21.48 -17.50
C GLU A 609 -16.01 20.47 -17.14
N ALA A 610 -15.94 20.04 -15.87
CA ALA A 610 -14.99 18.99 -15.48
C ALA A 610 -15.31 17.66 -16.17
N LYS A 611 -16.59 17.30 -16.32
CA LYS A 611 -16.99 16.08 -17.05
C LYS A 611 -16.59 16.15 -18.52
N GLN A 612 -16.74 17.31 -19.17
CA GLN A 612 -16.30 17.52 -20.55
C GLN A 612 -14.77 17.42 -20.67
N ARG A 613 -14.02 18.11 -19.81
CA ARG A 613 -12.55 18.04 -19.77
C ARG A 613 -12.02 16.64 -19.51
N LEU A 614 -12.70 15.88 -18.63
CA LEU A 614 -12.36 14.48 -18.35
C LEU A 614 -12.63 13.55 -19.54
N ARG A 615 -13.69 13.81 -20.32
CA ARG A 615 -13.94 13.10 -21.59
C ARG A 615 -12.83 13.37 -22.60
N ALA A 616 -12.47 14.64 -22.80
CA ALA A 616 -11.36 14.99 -23.70
C ALA A 616 -10.05 14.26 -23.35
N VAL A 617 -9.74 14.15 -22.05
CA VAL A 617 -8.59 13.36 -21.56
C VAL A 617 -8.69 11.88 -21.95
N ARG A 618 -9.87 11.26 -21.77
CA ARG A 618 -10.11 9.86 -22.15
C ARG A 618 -10.02 9.65 -23.66
N ASP A 619 -10.46 10.63 -24.44
CA ASP A 619 -10.44 10.63 -25.90
C ASP A 619 -9.05 10.92 -26.48
N GLY A 620 -8.04 11.14 -25.63
CA GLY A 620 -6.64 11.28 -26.05
C GLY A 620 -6.09 12.70 -26.08
N LEU A 621 -6.71 13.67 -25.39
CA LEU A 621 -6.14 15.03 -25.25
C LEU A 621 -4.68 14.97 -24.77
N GLU A 622 -3.79 15.60 -25.52
CA GLU A 622 -2.37 15.66 -25.19
C GLU A 622 -2.09 16.65 -24.05
N ILE A 623 -1.04 16.38 -23.28
CA ILE A 623 -0.71 17.21 -22.10
C ILE A 623 -0.47 18.67 -22.49
N THR A 624 0.12 18.92 -23.66
CA THR A 624 0.37 20.27 -24.19
C THR A 624 -0.91 21.08 -24.40
N ASP A 625 -2.04 20.39 -24.63
CA ASP A 625 -3.33 20.99 -24.94
C ASP A 625 -4.22 21.13 -23.70
N MET A 626 -3.74 20.69 -22.53
CA MET A 626 -4.44 20.87 -21.25
C MET A 626 -4.35 22.30 -20.72
N ALA A 627 -3.50 23.15 -21.31
CA ALA A 627 -3.42 24.55 -20.93
C ALA A 627 -4.69 25.29 -21.41
N VAL A 628 -5.51 25.77 -20.48
CA VAL A 628 -6.77 26.49 -20.72
C VAL A 628 -6.55 27.99 -20.65
#